data_AF-A0ABD0ZP54-F1
#
_entry.id   AF-A0ABD0ZP54-F1
#
_cell.length_a   1.000
_cell.length_b   1.000
_cell.length_c   1.000
_cell.angle_alpha   90.00
_cell.angle_beta   90.00
_cell.angle_gamma   90.00
#
_symmetry.space_group_name_H-M   'P 1'
#
loop_
_entity.id
_entity.type
_entity.pdbx_description
1 polymer ?
#
loop_
_entity_poly.entity_id
_entity_poly.type
_entity_poly.pdbx_seq_one_letter_code
_entity_poly.pdbx_strand_id
1 'polypeptide(L)'
;MSSSNPLSVFPMESHTTIPSRPKSTKTEPTEFDKNQKRYQDLIATFPHPKGWRPKVSLVEYSGYWFVPPLLEGCLHAQEFFQALVGTEKSN
;
A
#
# COMPACT_ATOMS: atom_id res chain seq x y z
N MET A 1 2.60 -34.77 -50.79
CA MET A 1 3.06 -33.75 -49.82
C MET A 1 1.84 -32.89 -49.55
N SER A 2 1.15 -32.97 -48.42
CA SER A 2 1.63 -32.71 -47.07
C SER A 2 0.80 -33.48 -46.04
N SER A 3 1.49 -33.93 -44.99
CA SER A 3 1.01 -34.80 -43.91
C SER A 3 0.21 -34.01 -42.87
N SER A 4 -0.93 -34.56 -42.44
CA SER A 4 -1.70 -34.08 -41.30
C SER A 4 -0.99 -34.45 -39.99
N ASN A 5 -0.60 -33.46 -39.20
CA ASN A 5 -0.19 -33.64 -37.81
C ASN A 5 -1.35 -33.22 -36.88
N PRO A 6 -1.93 -34.13 -36.07
CA PRO A 6 -2.74 -33.75 -34.93
C PRO A 6 -1.80 -33.50 -33.74
N LEU A 7 -1.48 -32.25 -33.44
CA LEU A 7 -0.81 -31.94 -32.16
C LEU A 7 -1.83 -32.11 -31.03
N SER A 8 -1.74 -33.27 -30.40
CA SER A 8 -2.31 -33.64 -29.12
C SER A 8 -2.26 -32.48 -28.11
N VAL A 9 -3.44 -31.92 -27.79
CA VAL A 9 -3.60 -31.06 -26.63
C VAL A 9 -3.65 -31.98 -25.42
N PHE A 10 -2.52 -32.15 -24.74
CA PHE A 10 -2.52 -32.76 -23.42
C PHE A 10 -3.10 -31.76 -22.41
N PRO A 11 -4.12 -32.13 -21.61
CA PRO A 11 -4.55 -31.28 -20.52
C PRO A 11 -3.48 -31.36 -19.41
N MET A 12 -2.75 -30.26 -19.18
CA MET A 12 -2.03 -30.10 -17.93
C MET A 12 -3.05 -29.82 -16.83
N GLU A 13 -3.40 -30.84 -16.05
CA GLU A 13 -4.05 -30.64 -14.75
C GLU A 13 -3.09 -29.89 -13.84
N SER A 14 -3.23 -28.56 -13.81
CA SER A 14 -2.58 -27.73 -12.81
C SER A 14 -3.38 -27.87 -11.52
N HIS A 15 -3.05 -28.88 -10.70
CA HIS A 15 -3.46 -28.93 -9.30
C HIS A 15 -2.73 -27.86 -8.51
N THR A 16 -2.98 -26.59 -8.84
CA THR A 16 -2.68 -25.49 -7.93
C THR A 16 -3.77 -25.53 -6.88
N THR A 17 -3.53 -26.28 -5.80
CA THR A 17 -4.20 -26.04 -4.53
C THR A 17 -3.94 -24.58 -4.19
N ILE A 18 -4.88 -23.71 -4.55
CA ILE A 18 -4.88 -22.32 -4.09
C ILE A 18 -5.03 -22.43 -2.57
N PRO A 19 -4.02 -22.05 -1.76
CA PRO A 19 -4.22 -21.99 -0.33
C PRO A 19 -5.37 -21.02 -0.12
N SER A 20 -6.49 -21.55 0.36
CA SER A 20 -7.68 -20.77 0.64
C SER A 20 -7.25 -19.62 1.54
N ARG A 21 -7.52 -18.39 1.05
CA ARG A 21 -7.28 -17.16 1.80
C ARG A 21 -7.87 -17.38 3.20
N PRO A 22 -7.10 -17.22 4.29
CA PRO A 22 -7.66 -17.34 5.62
C PRO A 22 -8.85 -16.37 5.70
N LYS A 23 -10.00 -16.95 5.99
CA LYS A 23 -11.27 -16.25 6.16
C LYS A 23 -11.01 -15.10 7.11
N SER A 24 -11.21 -13.87 6.64
CA SER A 24 -10.92 -12.66 7.40
C SER A 24 -11.67 -12.72 8.73
N THR A 25 -10.94 -13.02 9.79
CA THR A 25 -11.41 -12.73 11.15
C THR A 25 -11.55 -11.22 11.22
N LYS A 26 -12.68 -10.76 11.78
CA LYS A 26 -12.90 -9.33 12.04
C LYS A 26 -11.74 -8.86 12.91
N THR A 27 -10.77 -8.21 12.28
CA THR A 27 -9.56 -7.74 12.94
C THR A 27 -9.92 -6.40 13.55
N GLU A 28 -9.61 -6.24 14.82
CA GLU A 28 -9.78 -4.95 15.50
C GLU A 28 -9.05 -3.85 14.71
N PRO A 29 -9.63 -2.65 14.61
CA PRO A 29 -9.04 -1.57 13.82
C PRO A 29 -7.66 -1.21 14.37
N THR A 30 -6.69 -1.06 13.47
CA THR A 30 -5.34 -0.61 13.83
C THR A 30 -5.35 0.85 14.25
N GLU A 31 -4.27 1.33 14.88
CA GLU A 31 -4.11 2.76 15.17
C GLU A 31 -4.12 3.61 13.89
N PHE A 32 -3.64 3.06 12.77
CA PHE A 32 -3.78 3.71 11.46
C PHE A 32 -5.25 3.86 11.07
N ASP A 33 -6.05 2.79 11.14
CA ASP A 33 -7.46 2.82 10.76
C ASP A 33 -8.28 3.81 11.61
N LYS A 34 -7.99 3.87 12.91
CA LYS A 34 -8.65 4.81 13.84
C LYS A 34 -8.38 6.26 13.50
N ASN A 35 -7.20 6.57 12.96
CA ASN A 35 -6.77 7.94 12.66
C ASN A 35 -6.89 8.32 11.17
N GLN A 36 -7.20 7.37 10.28
CA GLN A 36 -7.22 7.57 8.83
C GLN A 36 -8.10 8.76 8.42
N LYS A 37 -9.31 8.86 8.97
CA LYS A 37 -10.21 9.98 8.67
C LYS A 37 -9.60 11.33 9.05
N ARG A 38 -8.94 11.41 10.20
CA ARG A 38 -8.28 12.63 10.68
C ARG A 38 -7.15 13.04 9.73
N TYR A 39 -6.36 12.08 9.24
CA TYR A 39 -5.31 12.36 8.26
C TYR A 39 -5.89 12.85 6.93
N GLN A 40 -6.96 12.23 6.42
CA GLN A 40 -7.62 12.65 5.19
C GLN A 40 -8.20 14.05 5.30
N ASP A 41 -8.89 14.35 6.41
CA ASP A 41 -9.48 15.66 6.67
C ASP A 41 -8.37 16.73 6.75
N LEU A 42 -7.22 16.43 7.37
CA LEU A 42 -6.06 17.32 7.40
C LEU A 42 -5.46 17.54 6.01
N ILE A 43 -5.20 16.46 5.28
CA ILE A 43 -4.61 16.51 3.94
C ILE A 43 -5.49 17.33 2.99
N ALA A 44 -6.81 17.20 3.09
CA ALA A 44 -7.78 17.96 2.31
C ALA A 44 -7.65 19.49 2.47
N THR A 45 -7.10 19.96 3.59
CA THR A 45 -6.88 21.41 3.82
C THR A 45 -5.67 21.97 3.06
N PHE A 46 -4.77 21.11 2.59
CA PHE A 46 -3.57 21.55 1.90
C PHE A 46 -3.83 21.89 0.42
N PRO A 47 -2.93 22.64 -0.25
CA PRO A 47 -3.04 22.90 -1.67
C PRO A 47 -2.96 21.59 -2.48
N HIS A 48 -3.93 21.39 -3.37
CA HIS A 48 -3.98 20.26 -4.32
C HIS A 48 -3.84 20.79 -5.75
N PRO A 49 -2.68 21.32 -6.16
CA PRO A 49 -2.50 21.76 -7.52
C PRO A 49 -2.65 20.59 -8.48
N LYS A 50 -3.17 20.92 -9.67
CA LYS A 50 -3.21 19.99 -10.78
C LYS A 50 -1.77 19.75 -11.25
N GLY A 51 -1.16 18.68 -10.75
CA GLY A 51 0.19 18.29 -11.11
C GLY A 51 0.28 17.79 -12.57
N TRP A 52 1.49 17.44 -12.99
CA TRP A 52 1.74 16.85 -14.32
C TRP A 52 1.08 15.47 -14.52
N ARG A 53 0.61 14.83 -13.43
CA ARG A 53 -0.15 13.58 -13.47
C ARG A 53 -1.65 13.86 -13.44
N PRO A 54 -2.42 13.42 -14.46
CA PRO A 54 -3.84 13.76 -14.58
C PRO A 54 -4.75 13.04 -13.58
N LYS A 55 -4.31 11.91 -13.00
CA LYS A 55 -5.13 11.06 -12.11
C LYS A 55 -4.80 11.20 -10.62
N VAL A 56 -3.71 11.87 -10.27
CA VAL A 56 -3.25 11.96 -8.88
C VAL A 56 -2.82 13.39 -8.59
N SER A 57 -3.66 14.11 -7.84
CA SER A 57 -3.29 15.41 -7.28
C SER A 57 -2.20 15.19 -6.24
N LEU A 58 -1.09 15.91 -6.39
CA LEU A 58 -0.05 15.95 -5.36
C LEU A 58 -0.45 16.98 -4.30
N VAL A 59 -0.03 16.72 -3.08
CA VAL A 59 -0.27 17.58 -1.93
C VAL A 59 1.06 18.10 -1.43
N GLU A 60 1.15 19.41 -1.22
CA GLU A 60 2.32 20.01 -0.61
C GLU A 60 2.26 19.87 0.91
N TYR A 61 3.30 19.32 1.50
CA TYR A 61 3.47 19.26 2.95
C TYR A 61 4.94 19.56 3.31
N SER A 62 5.16 20.59 4.12
CA SER A 62 6.49 21.01 4.59
C SER A 62 7.52 21.24 3.47
N GLY A 63 7.09 21.76 2.31
CA GLY A 63 7.96 22.04 1.16
C GLY A 63 8.23 20.83 0.24
N TYR A 64 7.58 19.69 0.48
CA TYR A 64 7.68 18.48 -0.35
C TYR A 64 6.32 18.08 -0.91
N TRP A 65 6.33 17.43 -2.07
CA TRP A 65 5.12 16.96 -2.75
C TRP A 65 4.88 15.47 -2.49
N PHE A 66 3.70 15.15 -1.98
CA PHE A 66 3.30 13.79 -1.65
C PHE A 66 2.06 13.36 -2.43
N VAL A 67 1.95 12.06 -2.65
CA VAL A 67 0.69 11.42 -3.05
C VAL A 67 -0.12 11.18 -1.76
N PRO A 68 -1.44 11.44 -1.70
CA PRO A 68 -2.19 11.45 -0.44
C PRO A 68 -2.02 10.19 0.44
N PRO A 69 -2.10 8.95 -0.10
CA PRO A 69 -1.81 7.74 0.68
C PRO A 69 -0.43 7.70 1.35
N LEU A 70 0.61 8.24 0.71
CA LEU A 70 1.94 8.31 1.30
C LEU A 70 1.97 9.33 2.44
N LEU A 71 1.30 10.46 2.25
CA LEU A 71 1.21 11.49 3.27
C LEU A 71 0.43 11.01 4.51
N GLU A 72 -0.65 10.24 4.33
CA GLU A 72 -1.35 9.57 5.46
C GLU A 72 -0.38 8.69 6.26
N GLY A 73 0.45 7.89 5.59
CA GLY A 73 1.45 7.05 6.23
C GLY A 73 2.56 7.86 6.93
N CYS A 74 3.03 8.96 6.33
CA CYS A 74 4.01 9.85 6.95
C CYS A 74 3.46 10.49 8.23
N LEU A 75 2.23 11.01 8.20
CA LEU A 75 1.57 11.58 9.38
C LEU A 75 1.44 10.55 10.49
N HIS A 76 1.05 9.32 10.15
CA HIS A 76 1.00 8.24 11.13
C HIS A 76 2.37 7.88 11.71
N ALA A 77 3.40 7.77 10.87
CA ALA A 77 4.75 7.48 11.33
C ALA A 77 5.29 8.59 12.24
N GLN A 78 5.02 9.86 11.93
CA GLN A 78 5.43 10.99 12.79
C GLN A 78 4.88 10.88 14.21
N GLU A 79 3.67 10.34 14.38
CA GLU A 79 3.01 10.24 15.68
C GLU A 79 3.30 8.93 16.43
N PHE A 80 3.39 7.80 15.72
CA PHE A 80 3.40 6.47 16.34
C PHE A 80 4.72 5.70 16.17
N PHE A 81 5.60 6.13 15.27
CA PHE A 81 6.85 5.43 15.05
C PHE A 81 7.82 5.66 16.22
N GLN A 82 8.18 4.58 16.91
CA GLN A 82 9.20 4.59 17.95
C GLN A 82 10.51 4.08 17.36
N ALA A 83 11.46 4.99 17.15
CA ALA A 83 12.81 4.61 16.74
C ALA A 83 13.53 3.87 17.88
N LEU A 84 14.28 2.84 17.54
CA LEU A 84 15.20 2.23 18.50
C LEU A 84 16.32 3.23 18.80
N VAL A 85 16.44 3.63 20.06
CA VAL A 85 17.61 4.37 20.54
C VAL A 85 18.78 3.40 20.57
N GLY A 86 19.85 3.70 19.84
CA GLY A 86 21.07 2.88 19.86
C GLY A 86 21.64 2.81 21.28
N THR A 87 21.47 1.66 21.94
CA THR A 87 22.13 1.36 23.20
C THR A 87 23.55 0.89 22.93
N GLU A 88 24.49 1.83 22.84
CA GLU A 88 25.88 1.56 23.19
C GLU A 88 26.26 2.35 24.43
N LYS A 89 26.12 1.71 25.59
CA LYS A 89 27.07 1.86 26.68
C LYS A 89 27.39 0.49 27.23
N SER A 90 28.43 -0.12 26.67
CA SER A 90 29.19 -1.21 27.26
C SER A 90 30.55 -0.67 27.70
N ASN A 91 30.62 -0.17 28.93
CA ASN A 91 31.73 -0.31 29.89
C ASN A 91 31.46 0.55 31.12
#